data_AF-A0A3C1Z7B3-F1
#
_entry.id   AF-A0A3C1Z7B3-F1
#
_cell.length_a   1.000
_cell.length_b   1.000
_cell.length_c   1.000
_cell.angle_alpha   90.00
_cell.angle_beta   90.00
_cell.angle_gamma   90.00
#
_symmetry.space_group_name_H-M   'P 1'
#
loop_
_entity.id
_entity.type
_entity.pdbx_description
1 polymer ?
#
loop_
_entity_poly.entity_id
_entity_poly.type
_entity_poly.pdbx_seq_one_letter_code
_entity_poly.pdbx_strand_id
1 'polypeptide(L)'
;VYFVDDHFLLQPKRIDAICKGVIEAKLSIQWGIEGRVDSVAQHLFPIMAQAHCRTVMFGIESGSQKILDRLQKEQTLEEVETAVRNAKKAGIEIVHGFFTVGNPDETVEDMQKTFEFASRLPLDTFGFNRLCVYRGTPLWQEYVKRGLVSDAKDWYKYFKCSEIDPTCLPGEVINQVRQEGLKKLFLYKLTRYPIQTFKLLRRFLRYMPFRDVAYLIMKPFLGQKKGATKAEVLSRAVEHAEMKDAAAQLTQLSDELLHNVMEESKAERQRIQQEAEGTRELPMVNTR
;
A
#
# COMPACT_ATOMS: atom_id res chain seq x y z
N VAL A 1 7.70 -9.84 -10.72
CA VAL A 1 8.54 -9.77 -9.50
C VAL A 1 8.34 -8.41 -8.86
N TYR A 2 8.34 -8.29 -7.55
CA TYR A 2 8.29 -6.99 -6.88
C TYR A 2 9.37 -6.96 -5.81
N PHE A 3 10.25 -5.95 -5.88
CA PHE A 3 11.28 -5.78 -4.86
C PHE A 3 10.68 -5.00 -3.68
N VAL A 4 10.77 -5.57 -2.50
CA VAL A 4 10.23 -5.02 -1.24
C VAL A 4 11.28 -4.27 -0.44
N ASP A 5 12.32 -3.76 -1.10
CA ASP A 5 13.32 -2.89 -0.47
C ASP A 5 12.61 -1.59 -0.05
N ASP A 6 12.70 -1.20 1.23
CA ASP A 6 12.09 0.05 1.74
C ASP A 6 12.50 1.29 0.92
N HIS A 7 13.73 1.26 0.38
CA HIS A 7 14.21 2.26 -0.56
C HIS A 7 15.14 1.66 -1.61
N PHE A 8 14.57 1.11 -2.69
CA PHE A 8 15.35 0.48 -3.77
C PHE A 8 16.31 1.47 -4.46
N LEU A 9 15.90 2.73 -4.60
CA LEU A 9 16.63 3.76 -5.34
C LEU A 9 17.84 4.35 -4.57
N LEU A 10 18.26 3.74 -3.46
CA LEU A 10 19.36 4.26 -2.65
C LEU A 10 20.76 3.99 -3.26
N GLN A 11 20.92 2.87 -3.99
CA GLN A 11 22.24 2.39 -4.41
C GLN A 11 22.37 2.30 -5.95
N PRO A 12 22.80 3.39 -6.63
CA PRO A 12 22.91 3.43 -8.09
C PRO A 12 23.70 2.27 -8.72
N LYS A 13 24.83 1.88 -8.12
CA LYS A 13 25.67 0.78 -8.62
C LYS A 13 24.93 -0.57 -8.62
N ARG A 14 24.15 -0.84 -7.56
CA ARG A 14 23.34 -2.05 -7.45
C ARG A 14 22.23 -2.06 -8.49
N ILE A 15 21.56 -0.93 -8.69
CA ILE A 15 20.47 -0.78 -9.67
C ILE A 15 21.00 -1.03 -11.08
N ASP A 16 22.12 -0.41 -11.44
CA ASP A 16 22.77 -0.60 -12.75
C ASP A 16 23.18 -2.07 -12.98
N ALA A 17 23.79 -2.72 -11.99
CA ALA A 17 24.15 -4.13 -12.07
C ALA A 17 22.94 -5.05 -12.26
N ILE A 18 21.84 -4.81 -11.52
CA ILE A 18 20.58 -5.56 -11.69
C ILE A 18 20.03 -5.36 -13.11
N CYS A 19 19.96 -4.12 -13.58
CA CYS A 19 19.40 -3.83 -14.90
C CYS A 19 20.24 -4.44 -16.03
N LYS A 20 21.57 -4.33 -15.97
CA LYS A 20 22.49 -4.96 -16.92
C LYS A 20 22.35 -6.48 -16.90
N GLY A 21 22.34 -7.10 -15.72
CA GLY A 21 22.16 -8.54 -15.61
C GLY A 21 20.84 -9.04 -16.21
N VAL A 22 19.73 -8.31 -15.99
CA VAL A 22 18.42 -8.63 -16.60
C VAL A 22 18.48 -8.54 -18.12
N ILE A 23 19.13 -7.51 -18.66
CA ILE A 23 19.25 -7.27 -20.12
C ILE A 23 20.17 -8.32 -20.76
N GLU A 24 21.35 -8.56 -20.19
CA GLU A 24 22.36 -9.50 -20.70
C GLU A 24 21.84 -10.95 -20.69
N ALA A 25 21.13 -11.34 -19.62
CA ALA A 25 20.48 -12.63 -19.52
C ALA A 25 19.19 -12.73 -20.35
N LYS A 26 18.77 -11.65 -21.03
CA LYS A 26 17.56 -11.57 -21.86
C LYS A 26 16.29 -12.02 -21.14
N LEU A 27 16.17 -11.67 -19.86
CA LEU A 27 15.01 -12.07 -19.07
C LEU A 27 13.78 -11.26 -19.46
N SER A 28 12.64 -11.93 -19.64
CA SER A 28 11.35 -11.29 -19.96
C SER A 28 10.55 -10.89 -18.71
N ILE A 29 11.15 -10.98 -17.52
CA ILE A 29 10.47 -10.70 -16.25
C ILE A 29 10.11 -9.22 -16.14
N GLN A 30 8.86 -8.95 -15.77
CA GLN A 30 8.46 -7.60 -15.37
C GLN A 30 8.63 -7.43 -13.87
N TRP A 31 9.18 -6.28 -13.48
CA TRP A 31 9.39 -5.97 -12.08
C TRP A 31 9.00 -4.55 -11.68
N GLY A 32 8.92 -4.32 -10.38
CA GLY A 32 8.60 -3.04 -9.79
C GLY A 32 9.27 -2.84 -8.44
N ILE A 33 9.28 -1.59 -8.00
CA ILE A 33 10.01 -1.12 -6.83
C ILE A 33 9.25 -0.04 -6.07
N GLU A 34 9.67 0.18 -4.82
CA GLU A 34 9.38 1.36 -4.03
C GLU A 34 10.62 2.26 -3.94
N GLY A 35 10.38 3.57 -3.89
CA GLY A 35 11.45 4.55 -3.79
C GLY A 35 11.00 5.89 -3.21
N ARG A 36 11.98 6.65 -2.72
CA ARG A 36 11.79 8.05 -2.37
C ARG A 36 11.97 8.95 -3.59
N VAL A 37 11.32 10.10 -3.55
CA VAL A 37 11.35 11.09 -4.65
C VAL A 37 12.65 11.90 -4.69
N ASP A 38 13.35 12.03 -3.56
CA ASP A 38 14.64 12.73 -3.43
C ASP A 38 15.85 11.86 -3.85
N SER A 39 15.59 10.67 -4.40
CA SER A 39 16.64 9.72 -4.75
C SER A 39 17.63 10.26 -5.79
N VAL A 40 18.91 10.02 -5.52
CA VAL A 40 20.02 10.25 -6.47
C VAL A 40 19.96 9.36 -7.71
N ALA A 41 19.19 8.26 -7.69
CA ALA A 41 19.17 7.25 -8.75
C ALA A 41 18.09 7.49 -9.83
N GLN A 42 17.36 8.61 -9.80
CA GLN A 42 16.34 8.92 -10.82
C GLN A 42 16.88 8.88 -12.25
N HIS A 43 18.15 9.23 -12.45
CA HIS A 43 18.84 9.17 -13.75
C HIS A 43 18.92 7.75 -14.33
N LEU A 44 18.68 6.70 -13.52
CA LEU A 44 18.67 5.31 -13.93
C LEU A 44 17.29 4.81 -14.38
N PHE A 45 16.22 5.60 -14.27
CA PHE A 45 14.91 5.18 -14.78
C PHE A 45 14.92 4.72 -16.25
N PRO A 46 15.68 5.31 -17.17
CA PRO A 46 15.76 4.81 -18.55
C PRO A 46 16.29 3.38 -18.65
N ILE A 47 17.38 3.04 -17.96
CA ILE A 47 17.93 1.68 -17.99
C ILE A 47 17.02 0.70 -17.24
N MET A 48 16.36 1.15 -16.16
CA MET A 48 15.35 0.35 -15.46
C MET A 48 14.17 0.01 -16.38
N ALA A 49 13.68 0.99 -17.16
CA ALA A 49 12.59 0.76 -18.11
C ALA A 49 13.00 -0.21 -19.24
N GLN A 50 14.25 -0.12 -19.73
CA GLN A 50 14.82 -1.07 -20.69
C GLN A 50 14.89 -2.48 -20.09
N ALA A 51 15.31 -2.59 -18.82
CA ALA A 51 15.35 -3.83 -18.06
C ALA A 51 13.97 -4.32 -17.57
N HIS A 52 12.86 -3.84 -18.15
CA HIS A 52 11.49 -4.26 -17.79
C HIS A 52 11.02 -3.90 -16.37
N CYS A 53 11.59 -2.88 -15.74
CA CYS A 53 10.94 -2.21 -14.62
C CYS A 53 9.69 -1.49 -15.16
N ARG A 54 8.51 -1.95 -14.73
CA ARG A 54 7.22 -1.44 -15.20
C ARG A 54 6.47 -0.66 -14.14
N THR A 55 6.84 -0.79 -12.88
CA THR A 55 6.16 -0.13 -11.77
C THR A 55 7.14 0.56 -10.83
N VAL A 56 6.91 1.83 -10.54
CA VAL A 56 7.61 2.57 -9.49
C VAL A 56 6.57 3.18 -8.56
N MET A 57 6.73 2.99 -7.25
CA MET A 57 5.82 3.52 -6.24
C MET A 57 6.57 4.50 -5.34
N PHE A 58 6.05 5.72 -5.22
CA PHE A 58 6.67 6.79 -4.45
C PHE A 58 5.89 7.09 -3.17
N GLY A 59 6.61 7.21 -2.05
CA GLY A 59 6.09 7.77 -0.81
C GLY A 59 5.99 9.29 -0.91
N ILE A 60 4.84 9.81 -1.38
CA ILE A 60 4.60 11.26 -1.55
C ILE A 60 4.09 11.88 -0.25
N GLU A 61 3.29 11.14 0.51
CA GLU A 61 2.68 11.51 1.79
C GLU A 61 1.65 12.64 1.70
N SER A 62 2.04 13.85 1.32
CA SER A 62 1.18 15.03 1.32
C SER A 62 1.44 15.96 0.16
N GLY A 63 0.41 16.70 -0.27
CA GLY A 63 0.54 17.85 -1.18
C GLY A 63 0.63 19.19 -0.45
N SER A 64 0.80 19.19 0.88
CA SER A 64 1.08 20.39 1.68
C SER A 64 2.50 20.32 2.21
N GLN A 65 3.34 21.30 1.83
CA GLN A 65 4.73 21.36 2.31
C GLN A 65 4.80 21.41 3.85
N LYS A 66 3.89 22.16 4.48
CA LYS A 66 3.73 22.19 5.95
C LYS A 66 3.63 20.78 6.56
N ILE A 67 2.86 19.89 5.94
CA ILE A 67 2.66 18.52 6.44
C ILE A 67 3.86 17.64 6.13
N LEU A 68 4.50 17.80 4.97
CA LEU A 68 5.77 17.13 4.68
C LEU A 68 6.85 17.49 5.71
N ASP A 69 6.93 18.76 6.08
CA ASP A 69 7.87 19.27 7.09
C ASP A 69 7.51 18.73 8.48
N ARG A 70 6.21 18.70 8.84
CA ARG A 70 5.72 18.12 10.10
C ARG A 70 6.05 16.63 10.24
N LEU A 71 5.99 15.89 9.13
CA LEU A 71 6.32 14.47 9.06
C LEU A 71 7.83 14.22 8.92
N GLN A 72 8.65 15.28 8.84
CA GLN A 72 10.10 15.20 8.60
C GLN A 72 10.41 14.35 7.36
N LYS A 73 9.62 14.53 6.29
CA LYS A 73 9.80 13.73 5.08
C LYS A 73 11.05 14.13 4.30
N GLU A 74 11.54 15.36 4.51
CA GLU A 74 12.74 15.92 3.88
C GLU A 74 12.65 15.91 2.34
N GLN A 75 11.49 16.33 1.82
CA GLN A 75 11.25 16.47 0.38
C GLN A 75 10.36 17.67 0.09
N THR A 76 10.52 18.25 -1.09
CA THR A 76 9.72 19.35 -1.61
C THR A 76 8.67 18.85 -2.61
N LEU A 77 7.60 19.62 -2.79
CA LEU A 77 6.60 19.33 -3.83
C LEU A 77 7.22 19.34 -5.24
N GLU A 78 8.22 20.18 -5.49
CA GLU A 78 8.92 20.23 -6.78
C GLU A 78 9.74 18.96 -7.07
N GLU A 79 10.41 18.40 -6.05
CA GLU A 79 11.12 17.13 -6.16
C GLU A 79 10.16 15.98 -6.46
N VAL A 80 8.97 15.98 -5.83
CA VAL A 80 7.91 15.00 -6.14
C VAL A 80 7.49 15.12 -7.61
N GLU A 81 7.20 16.33 -8.09
CA GLU A 81 6.81 16.54 -9.48
C GLU A 81 7.90 16.06 -10.45
N THR A 82 9.16 16.41 -10.15
CA THR A 82 10.33 16.04 -10.95
C THR A 82 10.51 14.54 -11.01
N ALA A 83 10.47 13.85 -9.87
CA ALA A 83 10.64 12.40 -9.80
C ALA A 83 9.55 11.64 -10.57
N VAL A 84 8.29 12.03 -10.39
CA VAL A 84 7.16 11.43 -11.10
C VAL A 84 7.29 11.67 -12.61
N ARG A 85 7.63 12.89 -13.04
CA ARG A 85 7.83 13.21 -14.47
C ARG A 85 9.01 12.44 -15.07
N ASN A 86 10.13 12.33 -14.35
CA ASN A 86 11.30 11.58 -14.79
C ASN A 86 10.98 10.10 -15.01
N ALA A 87 10.28 9.46 -14.06
CA ALA A 87 9.86 8.07 -14.21
C ALA A 87 8.93 7.88 -15.43
N LYS A 88 7.91 8.73 -15.60
CA LYS A 88 7.01 8.66 -16.76
C LYS A 88 7.74 8.91 -18.08
N LYS A 89 8.63 9.91 -18.14
CA LYS A 89 9.41 10.25 -19.34
C LYS A 89 10.36 9.11 -19.74
N ALA A 90 10.92 8.39 -18.77
CA ALA A 90 11.78 7.24 -18.99
C ALA A 90 11.02 5.99 -19.52
N GLY A 91 9.69 6.01 -19.55
CA GLY A 91 8.88 4.89 -20.03
C GLY A 91 8.46 3.91 -18.95
N ILE A 92 8.54 4.28 -17.66
CA ILE A 92 7.90 3.51 -16.59
C ILE A 92 6.38 3.52 -16.80
N GLU A 93 5.80 2.32 -16.91
CA GLU A 93 4.42 2.15 -17.32
C GLU A 93 3.44 2.60 -16.22
N ILE A 94 3.68 2.18 -14.97
CA ILE A 94 2.85 2.49 -13.80
C ILE A 94 3.68 3.26 -12.79
N VAL A 95 3.27 4.48 -12.47
CA VAL A 95 3.76 5.25 -11.33
C VAL A 95 2.64 5.38 -10.30
N HIS A 96 2.91 4.90 -9.08
CA HIS A 96 2.00 4.97 -7.95
C HIS A 96 2.45 6.05 -6.97
N GLY A 97 1.49 6.79 -6.40
CA GLY A 97 1.75 7.70 -5.28
C GLY A 97 1.08 7.22 -4.00
N PHE A 98 1.86 6.99 -2.95
CA PHE A 98 1.35 6.79 -1.60
C PHE A 98 1.17 8.13 -0.90
N PHE A 99 0.00 8.34 -0.31
CA PHE A 99 -0.38 9.52 0.44
C PHE A 99 -0.94 9.12 1.80
N THR A 100 -0.72 9.98 2.79
CA THR A 100 -1.21 9.85 4.15
C THR A 100 -2.13 11.02 4.49
N VAL A 101 -3.24 10.74 5.17
CA VAL A 101 -4.23 11.73 5.61
C VAL A 101 -4.57 11.51 7.08
N GLY A 102 -5.12 12.52 7.74
CA GLY A 102 -5.29 12.51 9.19
C GLY A 102 -3.96 12.63 9.91
N ASN A 103 -3.05 13.43 9.36
CA ASN A 103 -1.75 13.70 9.96
C ASN A 103 -1.92 14.69 11.14
N PRO A 104 -1.02 14.66 12.15
CA PRO A 104 -0.96 15.69 13.19
C PRO A 104 -0.83 17.08 12.56
N ASP A 105 -1.55 18.04 13.13
CA ASP A 105 -1.59 19.44 12.68
C ASP A 105 -2.11 19.65 11.23
N GLU A 106 -2.67 18.63 10.58
CA GLU A 106 -3.27 18.72 9.24
C GLU A 106 -4.60 19.46 9.29
N THR A 107 -4.77 20.49 8.46
CA THR A 107 -6.06 21.17 8.29
C THR A 107 -6.84 20.60 7.11
N VAL A 108 -8.12 20.95 7.01
CA VAL A 108 -8.94 20.59 5.84
C VAL A 108 -8.33 21.14 4.55
N GLU A 109 -7.78 22.35 4.58
CA GLU A 109 -7.10 22.98 3.45
C GLU A 109 -5.82 22.22 3.05
N ASP A 110 -5.03 21.75 4.02
CA ASP A 110 -3.83 20.93 3.76
C ASP A 110 -4.19 19.60 3.10
N MET A 111 -5.25 18.96 3.59
CA MET A 111 -5.75 17.71 3.02
C MET A 111 -6.34 17.95 1.61
N GLN A 112 -7.02 19.07 1.37
CA GLN A 112 -7.50 19.45 0.03
C GLN A 112 -6.35 19.69 -0.95
N LYS A 113 -5.29 20.40 -0.54
CA LYS A 113 -4.05 20.57 -1.33
C LYS A 113 -3.45 19.22 -1.71
N THR A 114 -3.51 18.24 -0.82
CA THR A 114 -3.03 16.87 -1.07
C THR A 114 -3.77 16.19 -2.23
N PHE A 115 -5.11 16.21 -2.25
CA PHE A 115 -5.88 15.66 -3.38
C PHE A 115 -5.69 16.45 -4.67
N GLU A 116 -5.59 17.78 -4.57
CA GLU A 116 -5.37 18.64 -5.72
C GLU A 116 -4.00 18.36 -6.35
N PHE A 117 -2.94 18.29 -5.55
CA PHE A 117 -1.60 17.95 -5.99
C PHE A 117 -1.55 16.56 -6.64
N ALA A 118 -2.11 15.54 -5.99
CA ALA A 118 -2.19 14.18 -6.54
C ALA A 118 -2.93 14.14 -7.91
N SER A 119 -3.95 14.98 -8.09
CA SER A 119 -4.70 15.06 -9.35
C SER A 119 -3.86 15.62 -10.51
N ARG A 120 -2.94 16.56 -10.25
CA ARG A 120 -2.07 17.20 -11.26
C ARG A 120 -0.82 16.40 -11.62
N LEU A 121 -0.37 15.48 -10.76
CA LEU A 121 0.77 14.62 -11.06
C LEU A 121 0.39 13.57 -12.12
N PRO A 122 1.28 13.17 -13.06
CA PRO A 122 0.98 12.12 -14.04
C PRO A 122 1.05 10.69 -13.45
N LEU A 123 0.49 10.48 -12.25
CA LEU A 123 0.36 9.19 -11.57
C LEU A 123 -0.72 8.31 -12.23
N ASP A 124 -0.45 7.02 -12.35
CA ASP A 124 -1.41 6.03 -12.84
C ASP A 124 -2.33 5.53 -11.72
N THR A 125 -1.80 5.38 -10.51
CA THR A 125 -2.56 4.90 -9.35
C THR A 125 -2.13 5.66 -8.09
N PHE A 126 -3.00 5.65 -7.06
CA PHE A 126 -2.78 6.40 -5.83
C PHE A 126 -3.39 5.64 -4.64
N GLY A 127 -2.73 5.72 -3.49
CA GLY A 127 -3.20 5.17 -2.22
C GLY A 127 -3.31 6.28 -1.17
N PHE A 128 -4.47 6.39 -0.51
CA PHE A 128 -4.69 7.37 0.57
C PHE A 128 -5.02 6.64 1.88
N ASN A 129 -4.02 6.49 2.73
CA ASN A 129 -4.12 5.79 4.00
C ASN A 129 -4.21 6.78 5.17
N ARG A 130 -4.82 6.36 6.27
CA ARG A 130 -4.76 7.14 7.50
C ARG A 130 -3.42 6.91 8.18
N LEU A 131 -2.80 7.98 8.69
CA LEU A 131 -1.53 7.85 9.40
C LEU A 131 -1.74 7.05 10.69
N CYS A 132 -0.95 5.99 10.84
CA CYS A 132 -0.84 5.24 12.08
C CYS A 132 0.52 5.50 12.73
N VAL A 133 0.52 5.61 14.05
CA VAL A 133 1.74 5.69 14.84
C VAL A 133 2.14 4.29 15.30
N TYR A 134 3.43 3.97 15.12
CA TYR A 134 4.00 2.67 15.48
C TYR A 134 5.15 2.86 16.46
N ARG A 135 5.28 1.93 17.40
CA ARG A 135 6.41 1.90 18.33
C ARG A 135 7.74 1.95 17.58
N GLY A 136 8.68 2.75 18.10
CA GLY A 136 10.00 2.96 17.51
C GLY A 136 10.09 4.11 16.51
N THR A 137 8.95 4.68 16.08
CA THR A 137 8.96 5.88 15.24
C THR A 137 9.22 7.15 16.07
N PRO A 138 9.76 8.24 15.46
CA PRO A 138 9.89 9.53 16.14
C PRO A 138 8.54 10.06 16.65
N LEU A 139 7.47 9.87 15.89
CA LEU A 139 6.12 10.27 16.28
C LEU A 139 5.62 9.51 17.51
N TRP A 140 5.95 8.22 17.64
CA TRP A 140 5.66 7.47 18.87
C TRP A 140 6.34 8.07 20.09
N GLN A 141 7.62 8.44 19.97
CA GLN A 141 8.35 9.08 21.07
C GLN A 141 7.75 10.44 21.44
N GLU A 142 7.28 11.20 20.45
CA GLU A 142 6.51 12.42 20.69
C GLU A 142 5.23 12.13 21.49
N TYR A 143 4.48 11.10 21.09
CA TYR A 143 3.21 10.74 21.74
C TYR A 143 3.39 10.19 23.15
N VAL A 144 4.47 9.45 23.42
CA VAL A 144 4.85 9.05 24.79
C VAL A 144 5.09 10.28 25.66
N LYS A 145 5.85 11.27 25.16
CA LYS A 145 6.11 12.52 25.89
C LYS A 145 4.84 13.35 26.15
N ARG A 146 3.87 13.29 25.23
CA ARG A 146 2.56 13.94 25.35
C ARG A 146 1.55 13.15 26.18
N GLY A 147 1.91 11.94 26.64
CA GLY A 147 1.01 11.08 27.41
C GLY A 147 -0.14 10.47 26.61
N LEU A 148 -0.04 10.45 25.27
CA LEU A 148 -1.08 9.88 24.39
C LEU A 148 -0.97 8.37 24.25
N VAL A 149 0.23 7.81 24.45
CA VAL A 149 0.51 6.36 24.46
C VAL A 149 1.50 6.04 25.57
N SER A 150 1.50 4.78 26.03
CA SER A 150 2.46 4.28 27.01
C SER A 150 3.42 3.28 26.37
N ASP A 151 4.72 3.56 26.36
CA ASP A 151 5.70 2.63 25.77
C ASP A 151 5.70 1.25 26.46
N ALA A 152 5.42 1.21 27.77
CA ALA A 152 5.38 -0.02 28.55
C ALA A 152 4.08 -0.82 28.34
N LYS A 153 2.94 -0.16 28.14
CA LYS A 153 1.62 -0.82 28.07
C LYS A 153 1.13 -1.07 26.65
N ASP A 154 1.52 -0.20 25.70
CA ASP A 154 0.98 -0.22 24.34
C ASP A 154 1.97 -0.77 23.30
N TRP A 155 3.04 -1.43 23.74
CA TRP A 155 4.14 -1.86 22.86
C TRP A 155 3.74 -2.77 21.70
N TYR A 156 2.62 -3.49 21.82
CA TYR A 156 2.08 -4.42 20.82
C TYR A 156 0.98 -3.81 19.94
N LYS A 157 0.67 -2.51 20.12
CA LYS A 157 -0.39 -1.79 19.42
C LYS A 157 0.18 -0.79 18.42
N TYR A 158 -0.67 -0.42 17.47
CA TYR A 158 -0.54 0.79 16.68
C TYR A 158 -1.85 1.56 16.80
N PHE A 159 -1.80 2.88 16.64
CA PHE A 159 -2.98 3.73 16.77
C PHE A 159 -3.12 4.60 15.53
N LYS A 160 -4.34 4.82 15.06
CA LYS A 160 -4.57 5.88 14.07
C LYS A 160 -4.34 7.21 14.77
N CYS A 161 -3.53 8.10 14.20
CA CYS A 161 -3.21 9.38 14.84
C CYS A 161 -4.49 10.17 15.15
N SER A 162 -5.43 10.20 14.20
CA SER A 162 -6.77 10.80 14.35
C SER A 162 -7.65 10.28 15.48
N GLU A 163 -7.31 9.16 16.12
CA GLU A 163 -8.08 8.59 17.23
C GLU A 163 -7.54 9.00 18.60
N ILE A 164 -6.25 9.35 18.68
CA ILE A 164 -5.56 9.60 19.95
C ILE A 164 -4.92 10.98 20.05
N ASP A 165 -4.68 11.66 18.93
CA ASP A 165 -4.06 12.98 18.90
C ASP A 165 -5.12 14.07 18.66
N PRO A 166 -5.34 14.99 19.61
CA PRO A 166 -6.33 16.06 19.48
C PRO A 166 -5.97 17.12 18.42
N THR A 167 -4.73 17.14 17.92
CA THR A 167 -4.31 18.03 16.81
C THR A 167 -4.73 17.50 15.44
N CYS A 168 -5.09 16.21 15.34
CA CYS A 168 -5.57 15.63 14.11
C CYS A 168 -7.04 16.02 13.85
N LEU A 169 -7.42 16.08 12.57
CA LEU A 169 -8.83 16.21 12.20
C LEU A 169 -9.66 15.05 12.74
N PRO A 170 -10.92 15.29 13.14
CA PRO A 170 -11.84 14.21 13.50
C PRO A 170 -12.02 13.21 12.35
N GLY A 171 -12.17 11.94 12.70
CA GLY A 171 -12.29 10.86 11.71
C GLY A 171 -13.44 11.04 10.71
N GLU A 172 -14.53 11.68 11.10
CA GLU A 172 -15.67 12.01 10.22
C GLU A 172 -15.28 13.06 9.17
N VAL A 173 -14.59 14.13 9.59
CA VAL A 173 -14.09 15.18 8.71
C VAL A 173 -13.09 14.61 7.70
N ILE A 174 -12.14 13.78 8.16
CA ILE A 174 -11.18 13.09 7.27
C ILE A 174 -11.93 12.26 6.21
N ASN A 175 -12.96 11.52 6.62
CA ASN A 175 -13.73 10.70 5.67
C ASN A 175 -14.47 11.55 4.64
N GLN A 176 -15.09 12.65 5.07
CA GLN A 176 -15.80 13.56 4.17
C GLN A 176 -14.83 14.18 3.16
N VAL A 177 -13.75 14.81 3.64
CA VAL A 177 -12.76 15.47 2.78
C VAL A 177 -12.12 14.47 1.82
N ARG A 178 -11.83 13.23 2.28
CA ARG A 178 -11.29 12.16 1.43
C ARG A 178 -12.28 11.75 0.34
N GLN A 179 -13.56 11.59 0.67
CA GLN A 179 -14.59 11.21 -0.32
C GLN A 179 -14.73 12.30 -1.39
N GLU A 180 -14.80 13.56 -0.98
CA GLU A 180 -14.89 14.70 -1.90
C GLU A 180 -13.62 14.85 -2.74
N GLY A 181 -12.45 14.73 -2.11
CA GLY A 181 -11.14 14.79 -2.77
C GLY A 181 -10.96 13.69 -3.81
N LEU A 182 -11.32 12.44 -3.47
CA LEU A 182 -11.30 11.33 -4.42
C LEU A 182 -12.23 11.58 -5.61
N LYS A 183 -13.49 12.01 -5.39
CA LYS A 183 -14.41 12.33 -6.50
C LYS A 183 -13.80 13.35 -7.47
N LYS A 184 -13.26 14.46 -6.94
CA LYS A 184 -12.61 15.51 -7.74
C LYS A 184 -11.39 14.97 -8.48
N LEU A 185 -10.55 14.19 -7.81
CA LEU A 185 -9.35 13.58 -8.37
C LEU A 185 -9.70 12.63 -9.52
N PHE A 186 -10.65 11.70 -9.33
CA PHE A 186 -11.08 10.77 -10.37
C PHE A 186 -11.63 11.50 -11.60
N LEU A 187 -12.47 12.53 -11.39
CA LEU A 187 -12.99 13.36 -12.48
C LEU A 187 -11.86 14.10 -13.21
N TYR A 188 -10.89 14.63 -12.47
CA TYR A 188 -9.72 15.30 -13.04
C TYR A 188 -8.89 14.33 -13.89
N LYS A 189 -8.61 13.11 -13.41
CA LYS A 189 -7.88 12.09 -14.19
C LYS A 189 -8.62 11.68 -15.46
N LEU A 190 -9.93 11.48 -15.38
CA LEU A 190 -10.74 11.11 -16.54
C LEU A 190 -10.73 12.21 -17.62
N THR A 191 -10.77 13.48 -17.22
CA THR A 191 -10.87 14.62 -18.13
C THR A 191 -9.53 15.13 -18.64
N ARG A 192 -8.49 15.15 -17.78
CA ARG A 192 -7.15 15.70 -18.10
C ARG A 192 -6.13 14.65 -18.51
N TYR A 193 -6.34 13.37 -18.15
CA TYR A 193 -5.48 12.25 -18.52
C TYR A 193 -6.26 11.10 -19.20
N PRO A 194 -7.03 11.37 -20.27
CA PRO A 194 -7.91 10.36 -20.87
C PRO A 194 -7.14 9.15 -21.41
N ILE A 195 -5.97 9.36 -22.02
CA ILE A 195 -5.14 8.26 -22.56
C ILE A 195 -4.58 7.38 -21.44
N GLN A 196 -4.07 7.98 -20.36
CA GLN A 196 -3.56 7.25 -19.20
C GLN A 196 -4.68 6.46 -18.52
N THR A 197 -5.83 7.11 -18.31
CA THR A 197 -7.03 6.48 -17.74
C THR A 197 -7.48 5.31 -18.58
N PHE A 198 -7.59 5.47 -19.91
CA PHE A 198 -7.96 4.38 -20.82
C PHE A 198 -6.98 3.20 -20.76
N LYS A 199 -5.66 3.46 -20.76
CA LYS A 199 -4.64 2.41 -20.64
C LYS A 199 -4.79 1.63 -19.33
N LEU A 200 -5.02 2.34 -18.22
CA LEU A 200 -5.24 1.72 -16.92
C LEU A 200 -6.51 0.87 -16.89
N LEU A 201 -7.64 1.40 -17.41
CA LEU A 201 -8.90 0.67 -17.48
C LEU A 201 -8.79 -0.59 -18.34
N ARG A 202 -8.13 -0.50 -19.50
CA ARG A 202 -7.83 -1.67 -20.35
C ARG A 202 -7.02 -2.72 -19.59
N ARG A 203 -6.10 -2.29 -18.72
CA ARG A 203 -5.30 -3.19 -17.89
C ARG A 203 -6.16 -3.86 -16.81
N PHE A 204 -7.04 -3.13 -16.14
CA PHE A 204 -7.98 -3.75 -15.18
C PHE A 204 -8.89 -4.77 -15.87
N LEU A 205 -9.47 -4.43 -17.02
CA LEU A 205 -10.33 -5.35 -17.78
C LEU A 205 -9.62 -6.62 -18.27
N ARG A 206 -8.28 -6.64 -18.30
CA ARG A 206 -7.51 -7.85 -18.60
C ARG A 206 -7.52 -8.84 -17.45
N TYR A 207 -7.62 -8.36 -16.21
CA TYR A 207 -7.46 -9.17 -14.99
C TYR A 207 -8.70 -9.18 -14.09
N MET A 208 -9.73 -8.39 -14.40
CA MET A 208 -10.94 -8.20 -13.61
C MET A 208 -12.18 -8.14 -14.51
N PRO A 209 -13.31 -8.75 -14.10
CA PRO A 209 -14.58 -8.64 -14.83
C PRO A 209 -15.04 -7.17 -14.97
N PHE A 210 -15.66 -6.85 -16.11
CA PHE A 210 -16.16 -5.49 -16.38
C PHE A 210 -17.05 -4.93 -15.27
N ARG A 211 -17.91 -5.76 -14.68
CA ARG A 211 -18.80 -5.36 -13.58
C ARG A 211 -18.03 -4.81 -12.39
N ASP A 212 -16.93 -5.45 -12.01
CA ASP A 212 -16.16 -5.09 -10.83
C ASP A 212 -15.32 -3.83 -11.11
N VAL A 213 -14.80 -3.69 -12.33
CA VAL A 213 -14.16 -2.45 -12.80
C VAL A 213 -15.15 -1.28 -12.78
N ALA A 214 -16.35 -1.48 -13.34
CA ALA A 214 -17.41 -0.47 -13.33
C ALA A 214 -17.82 -0.09 -11.90
N TYR A 215 -17.93 -1.09 -11.01
CA TYR A 215 -18.20 -0.86 -9.60
C TYR A 215 -17.11 0.00 -8.93
N LEU A 216 -15.83 -0.30 -9.16
CA LEU A 216 -14.72 0.48 -8.59
C LEU A 216 -14.71 1.94 -9.07
N ILE A 217 -15.02 2.19 -10.35
CA ILE A 217 -15.10 3.55 -10.90
C ILE A 217 -16.30 4.32 -10.32
N MET A 218 -17.44 3.64 -10.18
CA MET A 218 -18.65 4.27 -9.66
C MET A 218 -18.62 4.44 -8.13
N LYS A 219 -17.90 3.59 -7.40
CA LYS A 219 -17.88 3.56 -5.92
C LYS A 219 -17.60 4.92 -5.27
N PRO A 220 -16.63 5.75 -5.72
CA PRO A 220 -16.43 7.08 -5.16
C PRO A 220 -17.64 8.00 -5.32
N PHE A 221 -18.49 7.79 -6.33
CA PHE A 221 -19.67 8.60 -6.64
C PHE A 221 -20.96 8.04 -6.02
N LEU A 222 -20.97 6.75 -5.65
CA LEU A 222 -22.05 6.16 -4.88
C LEU A 222 -22.03 6.78 -3.48
N GLY A 223 -23.15 7.40 -3.07
CA GLY A 223 -23.30 8.00 -1.75
C GLY A 223 -23.06 7.01 -0.61
N GLN A 224 -22.93 7.53 0.62
CA GLN A 224 -22.68 6.68 1.79
C GLN A 224 -23.76 5.59 1.92
N LYS A 225 -23.37 4.31 1.85
CA LYS A 225 -24.22 3.25 2.38
C LYS A 225 -24.25 3.41 3.89
N LYS A 226 -25.45 3.40 4.50
CA LYS A 226 -25.60 3.45 5.95
C LYS A 226 -24.95 2.21 6.57
N GLY A 227 -23.94 2.43 7.41
CA GLY A 227 -23.30 1.40 8.22
C GLY A 227 -22.14 0.66 7.55
N ALA A 228 -21.24 0.16 8.38
CA ALA A 228 -20.21 -0.78 7.95
C ALA A 228 -20.87 -2.07 7.47
N THR A 229 -20.41 -2.60 6.35
CA THR A 229 -20.82 -3.93 5.88
C THR A 229 -20.47 -4.98 6.94
N LYS A 230 -21.16 -6.13 6.97
CA LYS A 230 -20.84 -7.22 7.91
C LYS A 230 -19.36 -7.59 7.88
N ALA A 231 -18.73 -7.60 6.70
CA ALA A 231 -17.30 -7.85 6.53
C ALA A 231 -16.42 -6.74 7.13
N GLU A 232 -16.78 -5.47 6.97
CA GLU A 232 -16.07 -4.35 7.60
C GLU A 232 -16.26 -4.32 9.13
N VAL A 233 -17.43 -4.69 9.64
CA VAL A 233 -17.67 -4.85 11.08
C VAL A 233 -16.81 -5.99 11.63
N LEU A 234 -16.75 -7.12 10.93
CA LEU A 234 -15.93 -8.27 11.32
C LEU A 234 -14.43 -7.94 11.30
N SER A 235 -13.95 -7.28 10.24
CA SER A 235 -12.56 -6.82 10.12
C SER A 235 -12.19 -5.82 11.23
N ARG A 236 -13.06 -4.85 11.54
CA ARG A 236 -12.84 -3.91 12.65
C ARG A 236 -12.85 -4.59 14.01
N ALA A 237 -13.72 -5.59 14.21
CA ALA A 237 -13.77 -6.36 15.46
C ALA A 237 -12.50 -7.18 15.68
N VAL A 238 -11.93 -7.75 14.61
CA VAL A 238 -10.62 -8.44 14.64
C VAL A 238 -9.48 -7.45 14.86
N GLU A 239 -9.55 -6.25 14.29
CA GLU A 239 -8.49 -5.25 14.39
C GLU A 239 -8.44 -4.51 15.74
N HIS A 240 -9.56 -4.28 16.44
CA HIS A 240 -9.63 -3.19 17.44
C HIS A 240 -10.11 -3.48 18.87
N ALA A 241 -10.68 -4.62 19.27
CA ALA A 241 -11.26 -4.63 20.64
C ALA A 241 -11.09 -5.87 21.52
N GLU A 242 -11.21 -7.11 21.06
CA GLU A 242 -11.29 -8.22 22.04
C GLU A 242 -10.50 -9.47 21.64
N MET A 243 -10.31 -9.71 20.34
CA MET A 243 -9.55 -10.87 19.89
C MET A 243 -8.04 -10.71 19.98
N LYS A 244 -7.46 -9.51 20.12
CA LYS A 244 -6.00 -9.38 20.30
C LYS A 244 -5.57 -9.72 21.71
N ASP A 245 -6.33 -9.30 22.73
CA ASP A 245 -6.05 -9.68 24.12
C ASP A 245 -6.47 -11.13 24.38
N ALA A 246 -7.57 -11.61 23.77
CA ALA A 246 -7.91 -13.03 23.77
C ALA A 246 -6.93 -13.88 22.96
N ALA A 247 -6.38 -13.41 21.84
CA ALA A 247 -5.33 -14.09 21.09
C ALA A 247 -4.00 -14.07 21.87
N ALA A 248 -3.66 -12.97 22.54
CA ALA A 248 -2.48 -12.88 23.40
C ALA A 248 -2.58 -13.83 24.60
N GLN A 249 -3.79 -13.98 25.17
CA GLN A 249 -4.09 -15.00 26.19
C GLN A 249 -4.14 -16.42 25.60
N LEU A 250 -4.69 -16.61 24.39
CA LEU A 250 -4.70 -17.89 23.65
C LEU A 250 -3.31 -18.30 23.19
N THR A 251 -2.36 -17.38 23.02
CA THR A 251 -0.96 -17.69 22.71
C THR A 251 -0.15 -18.11 23.93
N GLN A 252 -0.72 -18.06 25.14
CA GLN A 252 -0.22 -18.81 26.29
C GLN A 252 -0.79 -20.24 26.26
N LEU A 253 -0.65 -20.93 25.12
CA LEU A 253 -0.91 -22.36 25.05
C LEU A 253 0.06 -23.06 26.01
N SER A 254 -0.44 -23.94 26.88
CA SER A 254 0.45 -24.85 27.59
C SER A 254 1.25 -25.65 26.56
N ASP A 255 2.52 -25.95 26.87
CA ASP A 255 3.39 -26.73 25.98
C ASP A 255 2.74 -28.04 25.53
N GLU A 256 1.87 -28.60 26.38
CA GLU A 256 1.08 -29.80 26.11
C GLU A 256 0.02 -29.59 25.01
N LEU A 257 -0.71 -28.47 25.02
CA LEU A 257 -1.69 -28.17 23.97
C LEU A 257 -0.99 -27.85 22.64
N LEU A 258 0.15 -27.15 22.68
CA LEU A 258 0.96 -26.86 21.50
C LEU A 258 1.50 -28.16 20.88
N HIS A 259 1.99 -29.08 21.71
CA HIS A 259 2.46 -30.39 21.28
C HIS A 259 1.33 -31.18 20.59
N ASN A 260 0.14 -31.21 21.19
CA ASN A 260 -1.02 -31.92 20.64
C ASN A 260 -1.46 -31.35 19.28
N VAL A 261 -1.54 -30.01 19.14
CA VAL A 261 -1.90 -29.36 17.87
C VAL A 261 -0.82 -29.61 16.79
N MET A 262 0.46 -29.65 17.19
CA MET A 262 1.55 -29.97 16.26
C MET A 262 1.51 -31.42 15.79
N GLU A 263 1.19 -32.37 16.68
CA GLU A 263 1.04 -33.79 16.32
C GLU A 263 -0.21 -34.02 15.45
N GLU A 264 -1.35 -33.40 15.75
CA GLU A 264 -2.54 -33.43 14.89
C GLU A 264 -2.25 -32.84 13.50
N SER A 265 -1.53 -31.73 13.44
CA SER A 265 -1.11 -31.11 12.18
C SER A 265 -0.13 -31.97 11.37
N LYS A 266 0.73 -32.76 12.03
CA LYS A 266 1.62 -33.73 11.37
C LYS A 266 0.81 -34.92 10.83
N ALA A 267 -0.11 -35.46 11.63
CA ALA A 267 -0.97 -36.57 11.23
C ALA A 267 -1.84 -36.20 10.02
N GLU A 268 -2.43 -35.00 10.01
CA GLU A 268 -3.25 -34.54 8.89
C GLU A 268 -2.40 -34.31 7.61
N ARG A 269 -1.18 -33.79 7.76
CA ARG A 269 -0.25 -33.69 6.62
C ARG A 269 0.13 -35.06 6.05
N GLN A 270 0.36 -36.06 6.90
CA GLN A 270 0.63 -37.42 6.45
C GLN A 270 -0.58 -38.05 5.75
N ARG A 271 -1.79 -37.82 6.26
CA ARG A 271 -3.04 -38.27 5.61
C ARG A 271 -3.19 -37.68 4.20
N ILE A 272 -3.04 -36.35 4.08
CA ILE A 272 -3.11 -35.66 2.78
C ILE A 272 -2.04 -36.18 1.80
N GLN A 273 -0.82 -36.44 2.29
CA GLN A 273 0.27 -37.00 1.49
C GLN A 273 -0.07 -38.41 0.97
N GLN A 274 -0.60 -39.28 1.84
CA GLN A 274 -1.01 -40.65 1.47
C GLN A 274 -2.20 -40.65 0.50
N GLU A 275 -3.16 -39.74 0.66
CA GLU A 275 -4.27 -39.58 -0.29
C GLU A 275 -3.75 -39.12 -1.66
N ALA A 276 -2.80 -38.18 -1.69
CA ALA A 276 -2.18 -37.73 -2.94
C ALA A 276 -1.36 -38.83 -3.63
N GLU A 277 -0.73 -39.72 -2.87
CA GLU A 277 0.04 -40.86 -3.40
C GLU A 277 -0.89 -42.00 -3.87
N GLY A 278 -1.97 -42.30 -3.15
CA GLY A 278 -2.98 -43.28 -3.55
C GLY A 278 -3.78 -42.89 -4.81
N THR A 279 -3.85 -41.59 -5.12
CA THR A 279 -4.50 -41.09 -6.34
C THR A 279 -3.61 -41.24 -7.60
N ARG A 280 -2.31 -41.57 -7.45
CA ARG A 280 -1.38 -41.80 -8.58
C ARG A 280 -1.40 -43.22 -9.13
N GLU A 281 -2.04 -44.18 -8.47
CA GLU A 281 -2.17 -45.57 -8.93
C GLU A 281 -3.59 -45.87 -9.46
N LEU A 282 -3.97 -45.23 -10.58
CA LEU A 282 -5.02 -45.77 -11.46
C LEU A 282 -4.44 -45.91 -12.88
N PRO A 283 -4.45 -47.12 -13.47
CA PRO A 283 -3.69 -47.42 -14.68
C PRO A 283 -4.29 -46.74 -15.91
N MET A 284 -3.40 -46.30 -16.81
CA MET A 284 -3.74 -45.93 -18.17
C MET A 284 -4.47 -47.10 -18.85
N VAL A 285 -5.77 -46.94 -19.10
CA VAL A 285 -6.50 -47.81 -20.01
C VAL A 285 -6.13 -47.39 -21.44
N ASN A 286 -5.25 -48.19 -22.02
CA ASN A 286 -4.93 -48.22 -23.43
C ASN A 286 -6.12 -48.82 -24.17
N THR A 287 -6.78 -48.08 -25.08
CA THR A 287 -7.57 -48.72 -26.14
C THR A 287 -7.48 -47.92 -27.43
N ARG A 288 -7.06 -48.67 -28.45
CA ARG A 288 -6.92 -48.44 -29.89
C ARG A 288 -8.00 -47.60 -30.54
#